data_AF-A0A165X3Q2-F1
#
_entry.id   AF-A0A165X3Q2-F1
#
_cell.length_a   1.000
_cell.length_b   1.000
_cell.length_c   1.000
_cell.angle_alpha   90.00
_cell.angle_beta   90.00
_cell.angle_gamma   90.00
#
_symmetry.space_group_name_H-M   'P 1'
#
loop_
_entity.id
_entity.type
_entity.pdbx_description
1 polymer ?
#
loop_
_entity_poly.entity_id
_entity_poly.type
_entity_poly.pdbx_seq_one_letter_code
_entity_poly.pdbx_strand_id
1 'polypeptide(L)'
;MHMDICRSFVLEPAGISIIPPEVLSCAQVPLSDLFTYPLPPSSPPILRYYTSQLPGHSTCLTLKSLCHGTVYPAFAALKNVVSALDSLMTYEEVPAQFRRIESALSGAKMERAAAENRSKPVSSLPPEILAHIFQTHRNLHDGIWADVTPPSIRVSHVSAVWRDTALSEPSLWTKLVASPAYSLDFYNTMIFRSKQSQLAIAIEPKGPEYSRSAHALAELICSQSHRLRTLRIQATIHFLQQHIPSLRNLSAPYMAHLQFSNTSPVFTEVGNPLNGRVFTGGTWKRLIFESHNMPLQFHPPLTAIYKMAFSPQVPSTSLRCILLS
;
A
#
# COMPACT_ATOMS: atom_id res chain seq x y z
N MET A 1 -10.81 4.60 15.85
CA MET A 1 -9.40 4.84 15.51
C MET A 1 -9.38 5.55 14.15
N HIS A 2 -9.34 6.88 14.14
CA HIS A 2 -9.35 7.68 12.90
C HIS A 2 -7.92 7.74 12.34
N MET A 3 -7.71 7.28 11.11
CA MET A 3 -6.47 7.53 10.36
C MET A 3 -6.73 8.65 9.35
N ASP A 4 -6.37 9.88 9.73
CA ASP A 4 -6.43 11.02 8.82
C ASP A 4 -5.25 11.00 7.85
N ILE A 5 -5.41 10.29 6.74
CA ILE A 5 -4.51 10.35 5.57
C ILE A 5 -5.19 11.17 4.47
N CYS A 6 -5.26 12.48 4.72
CA CYS A 6 -5.65 13.50 3.74
C CYS A 6 -4.45 14.39 3.39
N ARG A 7 -3.40 13.80 2.79
CA ARG A 7 -2.43 14.60 2.01
C ARG A 7 -2.98 14.78 0.59
N SER A 8 -3.31 16.01 0.26
CA SER A 8 -3.71 16.42 -1.08
C SER A 8 -2.54 16.26 -2.06
N PHE A 9 -2.62 15.25 -2.94
CA PHE A 9 -1.77 15.19 -4.11
C PHE A 9 -2.23 16.24 -5.13
N VAL A 10 -1.52 17.36 -5.19
CA VAL A 10 -1.56 18.25 -6.35
C VAL A 10 -0.74 17.55 -7.44
N LEU A 11 -1.39 17.21 -8.56
CA LEU A 11 -0.70 16.73 -9.75
C LEU A 11 -0.16 17.96 -10.50
N GLU A 12 1.14 18.23 -10.37
CA GLU A 12 1.82 19.14 -11.29
C GLU A 12 2.01 18.47 -12.67
N PRO A 13 1.87 19.21 -13.78
CA PRO A 13 2.11 18.68 -15.11
C PRO A 13 3.62 18.53 -15.36
N ALA A 14 4.11 17.30 -15.33
CA ALA A 14 5.49 16.99 -15.67
C ALA A 14 5.76 17.25 -17.18
N GLY A 15 6.37 18.40 -17.49
CA GLY A 15 6.92 18.67 -18.81
C GLY A 15 8.15 17.79 -19.06
N ILE A 16 8.07 16.88 -20.03
CA ILE A 16 9.18 16.02 -20.41
C ILE A 16 10.16 16.84 -21.28
N SER A 17 11.32 17.16 -20.72
CA SER A 17 12.47 17.67 -21.48
C SER A 17 13.49 16.55 -21.66
N ILE A 18 13.93 16.33 -22.90
CA ILE A 18 14.89 15.28 -23.26
C ILE A 18 16.29 15.89 -23.30
N ILE A 19 17.22 15.36 -22.51
CA ILE A 19 18.65 15.71 -22.54
C ILE A 19 19.45 14.38 -22.69
N PRO A 20 20.42 14.30 -23.62
CA PRO A 20 21.16 13.06 -23.91
C PRO A 20 22.29 12.77 -22.89
N PRO A 21 22.82 11.54 -22.85
CA PRO A 21 23.79 11.11 -21.84
C PRO A 21 25.25 11.09 -22.34
N GLU A 22 26.14 11.77 -21.62
CA GLU A 22 27.61 11.65 -21.58
C GLU A 22 28.03 12.51 -20.35
N VAL A 23 28.94 12.15 -19.43
CA VAL A 23 30.17 11.33 -19.47
C VAL A 23 30.36 10.59 -18.12
N LEU A 24 30.97 9.39 -18.14
CA LEU A 24 31.47 8.66 -16.96
C LEU A 24 32.85 9.17 -16.52
N SER A 25 33.13 9.26 -15.20
CA SER A 25 34.31 8.66 -14.52
C SER A 25 34.62 9.26 -13.13
N CYS A 26 35.23 8.44 -12.26
CA CYS A 26 35.88 8.77 -10.96
C CYS A 26 34.99 9.33 -9.83
N ALA A 27 35.15 8.94 -8.55
CA ALA A 27 36.13 8.04 -7.92
C ALA A 27 35.51 7.25 -6.74
N GLN A 28 36.12 6.09 -6.41
CA GLN A 28 35.83 5.33 -5.19
C GLN A 28 36.73 5.81 -4.04
N VAL A 29 36.19 5.87 -2.82
CA VAL A 29 36.95 6.04 -1.56
C VAL A 29 36.35 5.06 -0.53
N PRO A 30 37.16 4.34 0.27
CA PRO A 30 36.66 3.20 1.05
C PRO A 30 35.98 3.58 2.37
N LEU A 31 35.02 2.75 2.77
CA LEU A 31 34.35 2.81 4.07
C LEU A 31 35.13 2.00 5.12
N SER A 32 35.99 2.68 5.86
CA SER A 32 36.57 2.19 7.11
C SER A 32 37.05 3.36 7.96
N ASP A 33 36.22 3.81 8.90
CA ASP A 33 36.57 4.20 10.28
C ASP A 33 35.40 4.93 10.97
N LEU A 34 35.48 5.04 12.31
CA LEU A 34 34.56 5.77 13.21
C LEU A 34 33.22 5.11 13.57
N PHE A 35 33.29 3.96 14.25
CA PHE A 35 32.49 3.80 15.48
C PHE A 35 33.29 4.35 16.66
N THR A 36 32.67 5.19 17.52
CA THR A 36 32.63 5.12 19.01
C THR A 36 32.01 6.43 19.57
N TYR A 37 31.38 6.36 20.76
CA TYR A 37 30.88 7.45 21.64
C TYR A 37 29.45 7.99 21.34
N PRO A 38 28.73 8.58 22.33
CA PRO A 38 27.96 7.78 23.28
C PRO A 38 26.51 8.29 23.49
N LEU A 39 25.75 7.63 24.39
CA LEU A 39 24.39 8.02 24.79
C LEU A 39 24.30 9.47 25.32
N PRO A 40 23.31 10.28 24.91
CA PRO A 40 23.01 11.57 25.53
C PRO A 40 22.01 11.44 26.72
N PRO A 41 22.07 12.35 27.71
CA PRO A 41 21.19 12.32 28.88
C PRO A 41 19.82 12.98 28.64
N SER A 42 18.88 12.66 29.53
CA SER A 42 17.50 13.14 29.55
C SER A 42 17.35 14.62 29.95
N SER A 43 16.84 15.47 29.05
CA SER A 43 16.08 16.70 29.34
C SER A 43 15.41 17.26 28.07
N PRO A 44 14.26 17.95 28.16
CA PRO A 44 13.52 18.46 27.00
C PRO A 44 14.10 19.79 26.45
N PRO A 45 13.93 20.09 25.15
CA PRO A 45 14.45 21.30 24.54
C PRO A 45 13.62 22.55 24.89
N ILE A 46 14.30 23.61 25.33
CA ILE A 46 13.72 24.95 25.49
C ILE A 46 13.67 25.64 24.12
N LEU A 47 12.47 25.93 23.62
CA LEU A 47 12.28 26.76 22.42
C LEU A 47 12.64 28.22 22.72
N ARG A 48 13.82 28.66 22.27
CA ARG A 48 14.16 30.08 22.16
C ARG A 48 13.69 30.62 20.81
N TYR A 49 12.63 31.42 20.81
CA TYR A 49 12.23 32.19 19.65
C TYR A 49 13.20 33.36 19.43
N TYR A 50 13.82 33.41 18.24
CA TYR A 50 14.51 34.61 17.77
C TYR A 50 13.48 35.53 17.09
N THR A 51 13.23 36.70 17.67
CA THR A 51 12.47 37.78 17.03
C THR A 51 13.40 38.71 16.27
N SER A 52 13.62 38.45 14.98
CA SER A 52 14.28 39.40 14.09
C SER A 52 13.35 40.57 13.77
N GLN A 53 13.58 41.72 14.39
CA GLN A 53 12.92 42.96 13.98
C GLN A 53 13.48 43.45 12.63
N LEU A 54 12.59 43.71 11.67
CA LEU A 54 12.87 44.50 10.48
C LEU A 54 11.84 45.65 10.41
N PRO A 55 12.27 46.92 10.33
CA PRO A 55 11.35 48.05 10.32
C PRO A 55 10.89 48.41 8.90
N GLY A 56 9.59 48.71 8.77
CA GLY A 56 9.07 49.61 7.74
C GLY A 56 8.93 49.06 6.33
N HIS A 57 7.71 48.65 5.97
CA HIS A 57 7.08 49.07 4.71
C HIS A 57 5.55 49.00 4.85
N SER A 58 4.91 50.17 4.86
CA SER A 58 3.44 50.26 4.86
C SER A 58 2.94 50.25 3.42
N THR A 59 2.36 49.13 2.98
CA THR A 59 1.57 49.05 1.75
C THR A 59 0.24 48.37 2.05
N CYS A 60 -0.73 49.17 2.48
CA CYS A 60 -2.13 48.76 2.63
C CYS A 60 -2.76 48.61 1.23
N LEU A 61 -2.58 47.45 0.59
CA LEU A 61 -3.23 47.12 -0.67
C LEU A 61 -4.70 46.79 -0.43
N THR A 62 -5.59 47.70 -0.85
CA THR A 62 -7.03 47.57 -0.70
C THR A 62 -7.61 46.51 -1.65
N LEU A 63 -7.74 45.26 -1.18
CA LEU A 63 -8.46 44.18 -1.87
C LEU A 63 -9.97 44.49 -1.95
N LYS A 64 -10.38 45.39 -2.86
CA LYS A 64 -11.76 45.89 -2.96
C LYS A 64 -12.46 45.73 -4.32
N SER A 65 -11.79 45.24 -5.38
CA SER A 65 -12.34 45.33 -6.76
C SER A 65 -12.51 44.01 -7.55
N LEU A 66 -12.32 42.81 -6.96
CA LEU A 66 -12.37 41.54 -7.73
C LEU A 66 -13.55 40.59 -7.45
N CYS A 67 -14.58 41.02 -6.71
CA CYS A 67 -15.72 40.17 -6.32
C CYS A 67 -17.08 40.77 -6.73
N HIS A 68 -17.35 40.88 -8.03
CA HIS A 68 -18.71 41.12 -8.55
C HIS A 68 -19.15 39.93 -9.42
N GLY A 69 -20.09 39.14 -8.90
CA GLY A 69 -20.58 37.91 -9.54
C GLY A 69 -20.31 36.68 -8.66
N THR A 70 -21.38 36.04 -8.16
CA THR A 70 -21.34 34.88 -7.25
C THR A 70 -20.50 35.09 -5.98
N VAL A 71 -21.07 35.82 -5.01
CA VAL A 71 -20.58 35.76 -3.63
C VAL A 71 -20.81 34.33 -3.12
N TYR A 72 -19.72 33.55 -3.00
CA TYR A 72 -19.79 32.22 -2.39
C TYR A 72 -20.42 32.32 -1.00
N PRO A 73 -21.43 31.51 -0.64
CA PRO A 73 -22.07 31.55 0.67
C PRO A 73 -21.08 31.46 1.84
N ALA A 74 -20.02 30.68 1.66
CA ALA A 74 -18.90 30.55 2.60
C ALA A 74 -18.17 31.89 2.90
N PHE A 75 -18.05 32.80 1.93
CA PHE A 75 -17.38 34.09 2.16
C PHE A 75 -18.29 35.07 2.92
N ALA A 76 -19.60 35.06 2.64
CA ALA A 76 -20.58 35.79 3.45
C ALA A 76 -20.63 35.26 4.89
N ALA A 77 -20.59 33.94 5.08
CA ALA A 77 -20.51 33.31 6.39
C ALA A 77 -19.23 33.71 7.15
N LEU A 78 -18.05 33.64 6.51
CA LEU A 78 -16.79 34.10 7.10
C LEU A 78 -16.83 35.58 7.50
N LYS A 79 -17.35 36.45 6.63
CA LYS A 79 -17.48 37.88 6.92
C LYS A 79 -18.35 38.13 8.16
N ASN A 80 -19.49 37.45 8.26
CA ASN A 80 -20.41 37.55 9.39
C ASN A 80 -19.76 37.07 10.71
N VAL A 81 -18.98 35.99 10.67
CA VAL A 81 -18.24 35.48 11.84
C VAL A 81 -17.14 36.45 12.27
N VAL A 82 -16.39 37.02 11.33
CA VAL A 82 -15.36 38.04 11.64
C VAL A 82 -15.97 39.30 12.25
N SER A 83 -17.11 39.79 11.74
CA SER A 83 -17.82 40.93 12.36
C SER A 83 -18.45 40.60 13.72
N ALA A 84 -18.65 39.33 14.06
CA ALA A 84 -19.16 38.91 15.37
C ALA A 84 -18.05 38.75 16.44
N LEU A 85 -16.78 38.78 16.05
CA LEU A 85 -15.63 38.69 16.97
C LEU A 85 -15.25 40.04 17.60
N ASP A 86 -15.73 41.16 17.03
CA ASP A 86 -15.18 42.51 17.28
C ASP A 86 -15.84 43.26 18.46
N SER A 87 -16.57 42.55 19.33
CA SER A 87 -17.19 43.14 20.53
C SER A 87 -17.44 42.11 21.64
N LEU A 88 -16.68 42.24 22.73
CA LEU A 88 -16.92 41.59 24.04
C LEU A 88 -16.88 40.05 24.10
N MET A 89 -16.11 39.38 23.24
CA MET A 89 -15.86 37.94 23.41
C MET A 89 -14.92 37.66 24.58
N THR A 90 -15.30 36.73 25.45
CA THR A 90 -14.48 36.25 26.57
C THR A 90 -13.40 35.27 26.11
N TYR A 91 -12.33 35.12 26.89
CA TYR A 91 -11.20 34.25 26.54
C TYR A 91 -11.61 32.77 26.35
N GLU A 92 -12.63 32.29 27.08
CA GLU A 92 -13.15 30.92 26.96
C GLU A 92 -13.95 30.68 25.67
N GLU A 93 -14.49 31.73 25.05
CA GLU A 93 -15.26 31.62 23.80
C GLU A 93 -14.34 31.54 22.56
N VAL A 94 -13.10 32.02 22.66
CA VAL A 94 -12.13 32.02 21.55
C VAL A 94 -11.85 30.60 21.02
N PRO A 95 -11.55 29.57 21.84
CA PRO A 95 -11.37 28.20 21.35
C PRO A 95 -12.65 27.60 20.75
N ALA A 96 -13.83 27.98 21.25
CA ALA A 96 -15.10 27.51 20.69
C ALA A 96 -15.36 28.11 19.30
N GLN A 97 -15.10 29.39 19.11
CA GLN A 97 -15.21 30.08 17.82
C GLN A 97 -14.15 29.63 16.82
N PHE A 98 -12.91 29.39 17.26
CA PHE A 98 -11.86 28.83 16.41
C PHE A 98 -12.28 27.47 15.82
N ARG A 99 -12.78 26.54 16.66
CA ARG A 99 -13.31 25.24 16.20
C ARG A 99 -14.50 25.38 15.23
N ARG A 100 -15.36 26.40 15.41
CA ARG A 100 -16.46 26.69 14.46
C ARG A 100 -15.93 27.17 13.11
N ILE A 101 -14.92 28.05 13.11
CA ILE A 101 -14.27 28.55 11.89
C ILE A 101 -13.55 27.42 11.15
N GLU A 102 -12.79 26.57 11.86
CA GLU A 102 -12.12 25.41 11.26
C GLU A 102 -13.14 24.44 10.63
N SER A 103 -14.24 24.14 11.32
CA SER A 103 -15.32 23.31 10.81
C SER A 103 -15.99 23.91 9.57
N ALA A 104 -16.33 25.21 9.60
CA ALA A 104 -16.92 25.91 8.47
C ALA A 104 -15.97 26.00 7.26
N LEU A 105 -14.68 26.25 7.49
CA LEU A 105 -13.65 26.28 6.45
C LEU A 105 -13.43 24.89 5.83
N SER A 106 -13.47 23.83 6.66
CA SER A 106 -13.41 22.44 6.19
C SER A 106 -14.63 22.12 5.32
N GLY A 107 -15.84 22.47 5.77
CA GLY A 107 -17.08 22.35 5.00
C GLY A 107 -17.03 23.05 3.64
N ALA A 108 -16.64 24.33 3.61
CA ALA A 108 -16.51 25.12 2.39
C ALA A 108 -15.47 24.55 1.41
N LYS A 109 -14.35 24.02 1.92
CA LYS A 109 -13.34 23.32 1.09
C LYS A 109 -13.91 22.04 0.47
N MET A 110 -14.66 21.24 1.23
CA MET A 110 -15.33 20.03 0.73
C MET A 110 -16.38 20.36 -0.33
N GLU A 111 -17.22 21.38 -0.09
CA GLU A 111 -18.25 21.82 -1.04
C GLU A 111 -17.63 22.28 -2.37
N ARG A 112 -16.59 23.13 -2.31
CA ARG A 112 -15.86 23.58 -3.49
C ARG A 112 -15.23 22.42 -4.25
N ALA A 113 -14.55 21.50 -3.56
CA ALA A 113 -13.96 20.32 -4.19
C ALA A 113 -15.04 19.42 -4.84
N ALA A 114 -16.22 19.30 -4.23
CA ALA A 114 -17.36 18.57 -4.80
C ALA A 114 -17.99 19.28 -6.01
N ALA A 115 -17.96 20.62 -6.08
CA ALA A 115 -18.36 21.37 -7.27
C ALA A 115 -17.33 21.21 -8.40
N GLU A 116 -16.04 21.41 -8.12
CA GLU A 116 -14.94 21.23 -9.09
C GLU A 116 -14.81 19.79 -9.59
N ASN A 117 -15.15 18.79 -8.79
CA ASN A 117 -15.17 17.40 -9.24
C ASN A 117 -16.40 17.05 -10.09
N ARG A 118 -17.54 17.74 -9.92
CA ARG A 118 -18.75 17.53 -10.73
C ARG A 118 -18.68 18.12 -12.14
N SER A 119 -17.76 19.06 -12.39
CA SER A 119 -17.55 19.68 -13.72
C SER A 119 -16.47 18.98 -14.56
N LYS A 120 -15.73 18.02 -14.00
CA LYS A 120 -14.70 17.27 -14.74
C LYS A 120 -15.37 16.21 -15.62
N PRO A 121 -14.95 16.00 -16.89
CA PRO A 121 -15.51 14.95 -17.74
C PRO A 121 -15.50 13.54 -17.11
N VAL A 122 -14.56 13.27 -16.20
CA VAL A 122 -14.45 11.99 -15.49
C VAL A 122 -15.62 11.70 -14.54
N SER A 123 -16.40 12.71 -14.11
CA SER A 123 -17.58 12.50 -13.26
C SER A 123 -18.86 12.19 -14.03
N SER A 124 -18.85 12.28 -15.37
CA SER A 124 -19.96 11.82 -16.21
C SER A 124 -19.80 10.38 -16.72
N LEU A 125 -18.68 9.72 -16.38
CA LEU A 125 -18.46 8.32 -16.75
C LEU A 125 -19.41 7.39 -15.99
N PRO A 126 -20.08 6.44 -16.67
CA PRO A 126 -20.86 5.39 -16.00
C PRO A 126 -20.02 4.55 -15.03
N PRO A 127 -20.62 4.02 -13.94
CA PRO A 127 -19.91 3.17 -12.97
C PRO A 127 -19.18 1.98 -13.59
N GLU A 128 -19.71 1.40 -14.67
CA GLU A 128 -19.13 0.26 -15.39
C GLU A 128 -17.81 0.65 -16.07
N ILE A 129 -17.73 1.86 -16.63
CA ILE A 129 -16.52 2.39 -17.25
C ILE A 129 -15.47 2.71 -16.18
N LEU A 130 -15.89 3.30 -15.05
CA LEU A 130 -15.01 3.52 -13.90
C LEU A 130 -14.48 2.21 -13.33
N ALA A 131 -15.33 1.18 -13.15
CA ALA A 131 -14.93 -0.15 -12.72
C ALA A 131 -13.90 -0.78 -13.67
N HIS A 132 -14.11 -0.68 -14.99
CA HIS A 132 -13.17 -1.16 -16.00
C HIS A 132 -11.82 -0.43 -15.93
N ILE A 133 -11.83 0.90 -15.75
CA ILE A 133 -10.61 1.70 -15.53
C ILE A 133 -9.88 1.23 -14.26
N PHE A 134 -10.59 0.99 -13.16
CA PHE A 134 -9.99 0.55 -11.89
C PHE A 134 -9.37 -0.84 -11.99
N GLN A 135 -10.05 -1.78 -12.66
CA GLN A 135 -9.54 -3.12 -12.94
C GLN A 135 -8.29 -3.05 -13.84
N THR A 136 -8.32 -2.23 -14.89
CA THR A 136 -7.19 -2.04 -15.81
C THR A 136 -5.98 -1.43 -15.08
N HIS A 137 -6.18 -0.35 -14.33
CA HIS A 137 -5.15 0.28 -13.51
C HIS A 137 -4.53 -0.70 -12.51
N ARG A 138 -5.35 -1.56 -11.88
CA ARG A 138 -4.84 -2.60 -10.98
C ARG A 138 -3.98 -3.64 -11.71
N ASN A 139 -4.37 -4.08 -12.90
CA ASN A 139 -3.63 -5.09 -13.67
C ASN A 139 -2.30 -4.54 -14.25
N LEU A 140 -2.22 -3.24 -14.54
CA LEU A 140 -0.94 -2.59 -14.88
C LEU A 140 0.09 -2.68 -13.73
N HIS A 141 -0.36 -2.87 -12.49
CA HIS A 141 0.48 -3.09 -11.32
C HIS A 141 0.59 -4.58 -10.96
N ASP A 142 0.90 -5.42 -11.94
CA ASP A 142 1.16 -6.86 -11.73
C ASP A 142 2.38 -7.11 -10.83
N GLY A 143 3.39 -6.24 -10.89
CA GLY A 143 4.56 -6.29 -10.04
C GLY A 143 4.29 -6.13 -8.53
N ILE A 144 5.37 -6.27 -7.75
CA ILE A 144 5.38 -5.86 -6.34
C ILE A 144 5.19 -4.35 -6.32
N TRP A 145 4.16 -3.91 -5.65
CA TRP A 145 3.79 -2.52 -5.45
C TRP A 145 5.00 -1.68 -5.00
N ALA A 146 5.38 -0.71 -5.83
CA ALA A 146 6.33 0.33 -5.41
C ALA A 146 5.69 1.25 -4.35
N ASP A 147 4.37 1.47 -4.46
CA ASP A 147 3.59 2.28 -3.53
C ASP A 147 3.00 1.44 -2.39
N VAL A 148 2.99 2.00 -1.18
CA VAL A 148 2.44 1.39 0.05
C VAL A 148 0.89 1.37 0.08
N THR A 149 0.20 1.67 -1.03
CA THR A 149 -1.26 1.84 -1.08
C THR A 149 -1.90 1.19 -2.33
N PRO A 150 -2.89 0.26 -2.22
CA PRO A 150 -3.57 -0.38 -3.36
C PRO A 150 -4.33 0.60 -4.27
N PRO A 151 -4.63 0.39 -5.59
CA PRO A 151 -5.42 1.40 -6.29
C PRO A 151 -6.88 1.27 -5.89
N SER A 152 -7.35 0.11 -5.40
CA SER A 152 -8.64 -0.01 -4.75
C SER A 152 -8.77 1.01 -3.62
N ILE A 153 -7.74 1.17 -2.78
CA ILE A 153 -7.67 2.25 -1.79
C ILE A 153 -7.52 3.61 -2.48
N ARG A 154 -6.51 3.83 -3.35
CA ARG A 154 -6.28 5.14 -4.00
C ARG A 154 -7.52 5.68 -4.74
N VAL A 155 -8.15 4.88 -5.61
CA VAL A 155 -9.35 5.26 -6.36
C VAL A 155 -10.54 5.49 -5.42
N SER A 156 -10.69 4.70 -4.36
CA SER A 156 -11.75 4.91 -3.35
C SER A 156 -11.57 6.17 -2.48
N HIS A 157 -10.44 6.88 -2.62
CA HIS A 157 -10.19 8.17 -1.97
C HIS A 157 -10.32 9.38 -2.92
N VAL A 158 -10.59 9.19 -4.22
CA VAL A 158 -10.69 10.30 -5.20
C VAL A 158 -12.00 11.09 -5.08
N SER A 159 -13.14 10.40 -5.02
CA SER A 159 -14.47 11.02 -4.92
C SER A 159 -15.48 10.04 -4.33
N ALA A 160 -16.69 10.51 -3.97
CA ALA A 160 -17.78 9.64 -3.51
C ALA A 160 -18.17 8.61 -4.59
N VAL A 161 -18.43 9.05 -5.83
CA VAL A 161 -18.78 8.17 -6.96
C VAL A 161 -17.70 7.10 -7.20
N TRP A 162 -16.42 7.48 -7.13
CA TRP A 162 -15.31 6.54 -7.28
C TRP A 162 -15.22 5.56 -6.11
N ARG A 163 -15.49 6.01 -4.88
CA ARG A 163 -15.56 5.15 -3.69
C ARG A 163 -16.68 4.13 -3.80
N ASP A 164 -17.88 4.56 -4.15
CA ASP A 164 -19.06 3.69 -4.21
C ASP A 164 -18.88 2.64 -5.31
N THR A 165 -18.35 3.05 -6.48
CA THR A 165 -17.95 2.15 -7.57
C THR A 165 -16.85 1.17 -7.13
N ALA A 166 -15.81 1.64 -6.44
CA ALA A 166 -14.72 0.77 -5.99
C ALA A 166 -15.17 -0.23 -4.90
N LEU A 167 -16.09 0.16 -4.03
CA LEU A 167 -16.66 -0.71 -3.00
C LEU A 167 -17.70 -1.70 -3.55
N SER A 168 -18.40 -1.36 -4.64
CA SER A 168 -19.32 -2.29 -5.30
C SER A 168 -18.57 -3.45 -5.97
N GLU A 169 -17.39 -3.17 -6.53
CA GLU A 169 -16.48 -4.06 -7.26
C GLU A 169 -15.61 -4.97 -6.37
N PRO A 170 -15.98 -6.24 -6.12
CA PRO A 170 -15.22 -7.11 -5.20
C PRO A 170 -13.88 -7.56 -5.80
N SER A 171 -13.81 -7.57 -7.13
CA SER A 171 -12.64 -7.90 -7.95
C SER A 171 -11.41 -7.08 -7.54
N LEU A 172 -11.58 -5.82 -7.18
CA LEU A 172 -10.53 -4.86 -6.83
C LEU A 172 -9.84 -5.18 -5.50
N TRP A 173 -10.49 -5.92 -4.59
CA TRP A 173 -10.02 -6.16 -3.22
C TRP A 173 -9.26 -7.49 -3.05
N THR A 174 -9.08 -8.26 -4.12
CA THR A 174 -8.52 -9.63 -4.10
C THR A 174 -6.99 -9.77 -4.06
N LYS A 175 -6.20 -8.72 -4.35
CA LYS A 175 -4.71 -8.77 -4.28
C LYS A 175 -4.25 -8.33 -2.89
N LEU A 176 -3.74 -9.26 -2.10
CA LEU A 176 -3.23 -9.04 -0.75
C LEU A 176 -1.71 -9.19 -0.76
N VAL A 177 -0.99 -8.19 -0.24
CA VAL A 177 0.49 -8.19 -0.20
C VAL A 177 0.99 -7.78 1.17
N ALA A 178 2.00 -8.49 1.68
CA ALA A 178 2.65 -8.18 2.95
C ALA A 178 3.30 -6.78 2.92
N SER A 179 2.90 -5.91 3.85
CA SER A 179 3.46 -4.55 4.04
C SER A 179 3.51 -4.21 5.52
N PRO A 180 4.56 -3.52 6.04
CA PRO A 180 4.64 -3.13 7.45
C PRO A 180 3.54 -2.15 7.86
N ALA A 181 2.91 -1.45 6.90
CA ALA A 181 1.82 -0.53 7.15
C ALA A 181 0.45 -1.20 7.37
N TYR A 182 0.32 -2.52 7.13
CA TYR A 182 -0.97 -3.21 7.17
C TYR A 182 -1.12 -4.09 8.42
N SER A 183 -2.23 -3.89 9.14
CA SER A 183 -2.66 -4.73 10.27
C SER A 183 -3.48 -5.94 9.80
N LEU A 184 -3.77 -6.87 10.72
CA LEU A 184 -4.71 -7.96 10.48
C LEU A 184 -6.12 -7.43 10.11
N ASP A 185 -6.58 -6.36 10.76
CA ASP A 185 -7.88 -5.72 10.47
C ASP A 185 -7.95 -5.16 9.05
N PHE A 186 -6.82 -4.65 8.52
CA PHE A 186 -6.74 -4.22 7.13
C PHE A 186 -6.96 -5.41 6.18
N TYR A 187 -6.27 -6.54 6.40
CA TYR A 187 -6.47 -7.74 5.58
C TYR A 187 -7.87 -8.32 5.70
N ASN A 188 -8.44 -8.35 6.91
CA ASN A 188 -9.84 -8.74 7.13
C ASN A 188 -10.81 -7.83 6.37
N THR A 189 -10.57 -6.52 6.34
CA THR A 189 -11.36 -5.55 5.57
C THR A 189 -11.26 -5.81 4.06
N MET A 190 -10.06 -6.09 3.54
CA MET A 190 -9.85 -6.43 2.12
C MET A 190 -10.56 -7.76 1.77
N ILE A 191 -10.43 -8.79 2.62
CA ILE A 191 -11.10 -10.08 2.45
C ILE A 191 -12.63 -9.91 2.46
N PHE A 192 -13.18 -9.16 3.41
CA PHE A 192 -14.62 -8.85 3.47
C PHE A 192 -15.11 -8.17 2.19
N ARG A 193 -14.42 -7.12 1.74
CA ARG A 193 -14.78 -6.40 0.50
C ARG A 193 -14.65 -7.24 -0.76
N SER A 194 -13.75 -8.22 -0.77
CA SER A 194 -13.58 -9.16 -1.90
C SER A 194 -14.70 -10.21 -2.02
N LYS A 195 -15.64 -10.28 -1.07
CA LYS A 195 -16.81 -11.17 -1.06
C LYS A 195 -16.41 -12.64 -1.31
N GLN A 196 -16.83 -13.23 -2.43
CA GLN A 196 -16.49 -14.60 -2.86
C GLN A 196 -15.47 -14.64 -4.01
N SER A 197 -14.88 -13.50 -4.39
CA SER A 197 -13.89 -13.46 -5.47
C SER A 197 -12.62 -14.22 -5.11
N GLN A 198 -11.96 -14.79 -6.12
CA GLN A 198 -10.72 -15.53 -5.95
C GLN A 198 -9.57 -14.60 -5.52
N LEU A 199 -8.76 -15.04 -4.55
CA LEU A 199 -7.69 -14.25 -3.94
C LEU A 199 -6.33 -14.49 -4.59
N ALA A 200 -5.50 -13.44 -4.59
CA ALA A 200 -4.09 -13.47 -4.94
C ALA A 200 -3.28 -12.94 -3.76
N ILE A 201 -2.54 -13.81 -3.08
CA ILE A 201 -1.75 -13.48 -1.88
C ILE A 201 -0.26 -13.54 -2.21
N ALA A 202 0.47 -12.46 -1.90
CA ALA A 202 1.92 -12.41 -2.00
C ALA A 202 2.56 -12.04 -0.65
N ILE A 203 3.44 -12.90 -0.14
CA ILE A 203 4.19 -12.69 1.10
C ILE A 203 5.66 -12.53 0.74
N GLU A 204 6.16 -11.30 0.82
CA GLU A 204 7.52 -10.93 0.42
C GLU A 204 8.20 -10.03 1.48
N PRO A 205 8.53 -10.56 2.67
CA PRO A 205 9.19 -9.77 3.71
C PRO A 205 10.57 -9.28 3.24
N LYS A 206 10.70 -7.96 3.04
CA LYS A 206 11.96 -7.29 2.65
C LYS A 206 12.80 -6.80 3.85
N GLY A 207 12.36 -7.11 5.07
CA GLY A 207 13.01 -6.71 6.32
C GLY A 207 12.27 -7.27 7.54
N PRO A 208 12.86 -7.19 8.76
CA PRO A 208 12.24 -7.67 10.00
C PRO A 208 10.89 -7.01 10.32
N GLU A 209 10.68 -5.77 9.89
CA GLU A 209 9.45 -4.99 10.04
C GLU A 209 8.23 -5.60 9.31
N TYR A 210 8.47 -6.39 8.26
CA TYR A 210 7.40 -7.09 7.53
C TYR A 210 6.86 -8.31 8.30
N SER A 211 7.58 -8.80 9.33
CA SER A 211 7.27 -10.04 10.04
C SER A 211 5.79 -10.13 10.44
N ARG A 212 5.29 -9.18 11.25
CA ARG A 212 3.90 -9.20 11.76
C ARG A 212 2.86 -9.29 10.65
N SER A 213 3.02 -8.53 9.58
CA SER A 213 2.05 -8.49 8.49
C SER A 213 2.15 -9.72 7.57
N ALA A 214 3.35 -10.31 7.44
CA ALA A 214 3.58 -11.58 6.77
C ALA A 214 2.99 -12.77 7.56
N HIS A 215 3.16 -12.81 8.88
CA HIS A 215 2.52 -13.81 9.76
C HIS A 215 0.99 -13.72 9.68
N ALA A 216 0.42 -12.52 9.79
CA ALA A 216 -1.02 -12.29 9.66
C ALA A 216 -1.59 -12.77 8.31
N LEU A 217 -0.88 -12.52 7.19
CA LEU A 217 -1.30 -13.07 5.90
C LEU A 217 -1.16 -14.60 5.83
N ALA A 218 -0.10 -15.18 6.40
CA ALA A 218 0.10 -16.62 6.38
C ALA A 218 -1.01 -17.39 7.14
N GLU A 219 -1.48 -16.85 8.26
CA GLU A 219 -2.64 -17.38 8.99
C GLU A 219 -3.93 -17.32 8.15
N LEU A 220 -4.12 -16.22 7.39
CA LEU A 220 -5.28 -16.05 6.49
C LEU A 220 -5.27 -16.99 5.27
N ILE A 221 -4.11 -17.51 4.82
CA ILE A 221 -4.04 -18.50 3.73
C ILE A 221 -4.86 -19.75 4.09
N CYS A 222 -4.85 -20.17 5.35
CA CYS A 222 -5.54 -21.38 5.79
C CYS A 222 -7.07 -21.21 5.70
N SER A 223 -7.60 -20.12 6.26
CA SER A 223 -9.05 -19.84 6.27
C SER A 223 -9.61 -19.51 4.89
N GLN A 224 -8.81 -18.89 4.01
CA GLN A 224 -9.23 -18.52 2.65
C GLN A 224 -8.76 -19.49 1.56
N SER A 225 -8.22 -20.66 1.94
CA SER A 225 -7.65 -21.68 1.03
C SER A 225 -8.56 -22.02 -0.16
N HIS A 226 -9.84 -22.25 0.12
CA HIS A 226 -10.89 -22.53 -0.87
C HIS A 226 -11.10 -21.42 -1.94
N ARG A 227 -10.58 -20.20 -1.73
CA ARG A 227 -10.67 -19.05 -2.64
C ARG A 227 -9.32 -18.69 -3.29
N LEU A 228 -8.22 -19.34 -2.95
CA LEU A 228 -6.90 -18.99 -3.50
C LEU A 228 -6.83 -19.32 -4.99
N ARG A 229 -6.41 -18.33 -5.77
CA ARG A 229 -6.02 -18.48 -7.19
C ARG A 229 -4.51 -18.33 -7.37
N THR A 230 -3.91 -17.37 -6.69
CA THR A 230 -2.46 -17.13 -6.71
C THR A 230 -1.92 -17.11 -5.30
N LEU A 231 -0.88 -17.88 -5.04
CA LEU A 231 -0.10 -17.81 -3.81
C LEU A 231 1.39 -17.70 -4.16
N ARG A 232 2.02 -16.61 -3.71
CA ARG A 232 3.46 -16.38 -3.82
C ARG A 232 4.04 -16.14 -2.43
N ILE A 233 5.06 -16.91 -2.04
CA ILE A 233 5.77 -16.72 -0.78
C ILE A 233 7.27 -16.66 -1.09
N GLN A 234 7.86 -15.46 -0.94
CA GLN A 234 9.28 -15.19 -1.10
C GLN A 234 9.86 -14.75 0.24
N ALA A 235 10.36 -15.69 1.03
CA ALA A 235 10.72 -15.49 2.43
C ALA A 235 11.93 -16.33 2.84
N THR A 236 12.43 -16.11 4.07
CA THR A 236 13.54 -16.91 4.62
C THR A 236 13.12 -18.35 4.88
N ILE A 237 14.09 -19.26 4.89
CA ILE A 237 13.84 -20.69 5.14
C ILE A 237 13.10 -20.94 6.47
N HIS A 238 13.39 -20.15 7.52
CA HIS A 238 12.69 -20.21 8.81
C HIS A 238 11.18 -19.87 8.68
N PHE A 239 10.85 -18.80 7.96
CA PHE A 239 9.44 -18.42 7.73
C PHE A 239 8.71 -19.51 6.93
N LEU A 240 9.38 -20.08 5.93
CA LEU A 240 8.86 -21.19 5.14
C LEU A 240 8.66 -22.45 6.00
N GLN A 241 9.62 -22.81 6.86
CA GLN A 241 9.51 -23.94 7.80
C GLN A 241 8.37 -23.77 8.82
N GLN A 242 8.13 -22.55 9.28
CA GLN A 242 7.04 -22.24 10.20
C GLN A 242 5.65 -22.37 9.55
N HIS A 243 5.48 -21.91 8.30
CA HIS A 243 4.15 -21.75 7.68
C HIS A 243 3.79 -22.80 6.63
N ILE A 244 4.74 -23.41 5.92
CA ILE A 244 4.44 -24.49 4.96
C ILE A 244 3.69 -25.68 5.62
N PRO A 245 3.94 -26.07 6.89
CA PRO A 245 3.19 -27.14 7.53
C PRO A 245 1.67 -26.92 7.62
N SER A 246 1.20 -25.67 7.77
CA SER A 246 -0.24 -25.38 7.81
C SER A 246 -0.91 -25.45 6.42
N LEU A 247 -0.12 -25.45 5.35
CA LEU A 247 -0.60 -25.64 3.97
C LEU A 247 -0.83 -27.12 3.60
N ARG A 248 -0.44 -28.06 4.47
CA ARG A 248 -0.71 -29.48 4.29
C ARG A 248 -2.21 -29.75 4.43
N ASN A 249 -2.75 -30.68 3.63
CA ASN A 249 -4.18 -31.08 3.66
C ASN A 249 -5.20 -29.99 3.30
N LEU A 250 -4.79 -28.76 3.00
CA LEU A 250 -5.69 -27.73 2.48
C LEU A 250 -6.20 -28.09 1.07
N SER A 251 -7.42 -27.65 0.76
CA SER A 251 -7.99 -27.70 -0.59
C SER A 251 -8.04 -26.29 -1.17
N ALA A 252 -7.47 -26.11 -2.35
CA ALA A 252 -7.45 -24.83 -3.08
C ALA A 252 -7.89 -25.05 -4.54
N PRO A 253 -9.16 -25.38 -4.79
CA PRO A 253 -9.65 -25.86 -6.09
C PRO A 253 -9.51 -24.86 -7.24
N TYR A 254 -9.34 -23.57 -6.92
CA TYR A 254 -9.14 -22.49 -7.90
C TYR A 254 -7.66 -22.09 -8.09
N MET A 255 -6.72 -22.79 -7.45
CA MET A 255 -5.30 -22.42 -7.51
C MET A 255 -4.75 -22.61 -8.92
N ALA A 256 -4.27 -21.51 -9.50
CA ALA A 256 -3.71 -21.45 -10.85
C ALA A 256 -2.20 -21.14 -10.83
N HIS A 257 -1.71 -20.45 -9.80
CA HIS A 257 -0.28 -20.13 -9.66
C HIS A 257 0.18 -20.29 -8.21
N LEU A 258 1.23 -21.09 -8.02
CA LEU A 258 1.86 -21.35 -6.72
C LEU A 258 3.37 -21.15 -6.84
N GLN A 259 3.90 -20.15 -6.14
CA GLN A 259 5.32 -19.79 -6.16
C GLN A 259 5.92 -19.80 -4.75
N PHE A 260 7.01 -20.54 -4.56
CA PHE A 260 7.83 -20.48 -3.36
C PHE A 260 9.27 -20.06 -3.70
N SER A 261 9.81 -19.12 -2.94
CA SER A 261 11.17 -18.64 -3.10
C SER A 261 11.84 -18.49 -1.73
N ASN A 262 12.97 -19.17 -1.54
CA ASN A 262 13.80 -18.98 -0.36
C ASN A 262 14.76 -17.80 -0.60
N THR A 263 14.66 -16.78 0.25
CA THR A 263 15.52 -15.59 0.21
C THR A 263 16.77 -15.69 1.09
N SER A 264 16.92 -16.76 1.88
CA SER A 264 18.11 -16.96 2.71
C SER A 264 19.34 -17.22 1.82
N PRO A 265 20.44 -16.44 1.97
CA PRO A 265 21.62 -16.55 1.09
C PRO A 265 22.49 -17.79 1.37
N VAL A 266 22.26 -18.49 2.48
CA VAL A 266 23.00 -19.68 2.89
C VAL A 266 22.02 -20.82 3.13
N PHE A 267 22.24 -21.94 2.45
CA PHE A 267 21.62 -23.22 2.80
C PHE A 267 22.36 -23.80 4.01
N THR A 268 21.88 -23.53 5.22
CA THR A 268 22.30 -24.28 6.41
C THR A 268 21.55 -25.61 6.44
N GLU A 269 22.22 -26.70 6.08
CA GLU A 269 21.63 -28.06 6.03
C GLU A 269 21.15 -28.61 7.38
N VAL A 270 21.40 -27.89 8.48
CA VAL A 270 21.14 -28.29 9.87
C VAL A 270 19.66 -28.14 10.29
N GLY A 271 18.80 -27.64 9.40
CA GLY A 271 17.37 -27.43 9.68
C GLY A 271 16.49 -28.66 9.41
N ASN A 272 15.46 -28.87 10.22
CA ASN A 272 14.39 -29.83 9.94
C ASN A 272 13.88 -29.66 8.49
N PRO A 273 13.86 -30.72 7.67
CA PRO A 273 13.50 -30.60 6.27
C PRO A 273 12.04 -30.15 6.10
N LEU A 274 11.77 -29.46 4.98
CA LEU A 274 10.43 -29.08 4.53
C LEU A 274 9.63 -30.28 4.01
N ASN A 275 9.58 -31.36 4.80
CA ASN A 275 8.96 -32.63 4.46
C ASN A 275 7.44 -32.54 4.46
N GLY A 276 6.86 -32.44 3.28
CA GLY A 276 5.42 -32.56 3.11
C GLY A 276 4.95 -32.23 1.69
N ARG A 277 3.80 -32.81 1.33
CA ARG A 277 3.02 -32.35 0.18
C ARG A 277 2.13 -31.20 0.63
N VAL A 278 2.24 -30.04 -0.01
CA VAL A 278 1.31 -28.93 0.22
C VAL A 278 0.02 -29.14 -0.55
N PHE A 279 -1.09 -28.65 0.00
CA PHE A 279 -2.43 -28.64 -0.58
C PHE A 279 -2.88 -29.96 -1.25
N THR A 280 -2.86 -31.06 -0.50
CA THR A 280 -3.25 -32.41 -0.98
C THR A 280 -4.75 -32.58 -1.26
N GLY A 281 -5.59 -31.58 -0.96
CA GLY A 281 -7.06 -31.67 -0.92
C GLY A 281 -7.83 -31.62 -2.26
N GLY A 282 -7.30 -32.15 -3.36
CA GLY A 282 -8.07 -32.35 -4.60
C GLY A 282 -7.88 -31.31 -5.72
N THR A 283 -8.70 -31.42 -6.77
CA THR A 283 -8.37 -31.13 -8.18
C THR A 283 -8.11 -29.66 -8.55
N TRP A 284 -6.97 -29.39 -9.21
CA TRP A 284 -6.70 -28.13 -9.92
C TRP A 284 -6.49 -28.44 -11.39
N LYS A 285 -7.04 -27.63 -12.30
CA LYS A 285 -7.06 -27.97 -13.73
C LYS A 285 -5.80 -27.54 -14.48
N ARG A 286 -5.14 -26.47 -14.04
CA ARG A 286 -3.93 -25.89 -14.67
C ARG A 286 -3.11 -25.10 -13.64
N LEU A 287 -2.26 -25.79 -12.88
CA LEU A 287 -1.33 -25.10 -11.98
C LEU A 287 -0.01 -24.77 -12.69
N ILE A 288 0.43 -23.53 -12.54
CA ILE A 288 1.82 -23.12 -12.70
C ILE A 288 2.50 -23.23 -11.33
N PHE A 289 3.54 -24.06 -11.22
CA PHE A 289 4.39 -24.15 -10.04
C PHE A 289 5.77 -23.54 -10.32
N GLU A 290 6.16 -22.56 -9.51
CA GLU A 290 7.49 -21.92 -9.59
C GLU A 290 8.23 -22.06 -8.27
N SER A 291 9.50 -22.49 -8.34
CA SER A 291 10.32 -22.77 -7.16
C SER A 291 11.73 -22.21 -7.35
N HIS A 292 12.15 -21.39 -6.38
CA HIS A 292 13.45 -20.73 -6.38
C HIS A 292 14.14 -21.03 -5.04
N ASN A 293 15.35 -21.60 -5.09
CA ASN A 293 16.14 -21.93 -3.89
C ASN A 293 15.43 -22.80 -2.83
N MET A 294 14.41 -23.57 -3.20
CA MET A 294 13.74 -24.49 -2.26
C MET A 294 14.55 -25.78 -2.08
N PRO A 295 14.55 -26.40 -0.87
CA PRO A 295 15.11 -27.73 -0.68
C PRO A 295 14.42 -28.79 -1.56
N LEU A 296 15.19 -29.77 -2.05
CA LEU A 296 14.72 -30.86 -2.91
C LEU A 296 13.59 -31.73 -2.31
N GLN A 297 13.40 -31.66 -0.99
CA GLN A 297 12.40 -32.42 -0.23
C GLN A 297 11.01 -31.74 -0.21
N PHE A 298 10.88 -30.55 -0.82
CA PHE A 298 9.59 -29.89 -1.01
C PHE A 298 8.82 -30.53 -2.18
N HIS A 299 7.69 -31.15 -1.89
CA HIS A 299 6.86 -31.81 -2.90
C HIS A 299 5.62 -30.97 -3.24
N PRO A 300 5.58 -30.30 -4.42
CA PRO A 300 4.34 -29.74 -4.93
C PRO A 300 3.38 -30.89 -5.30
N PRO A 301 2.05 -30.68 -5.28
CA PRO A 301 1.08 -31.71 -5.63
C PRO A 301 1.08 -31.96 -7.14
N LEU A 302 1.83 -32.98 -7.55
CA LEU A 302 2.16 -33.31 -8.94
C LEU A 302 0.93 -33.54 -9.84
N THR A 303 -0.20 -33.97 -9.27
CA THR A 303 -1.43 -34.35 -9.99
C THR A 303 -2.12 -33.23 -10.76
N ALA A 304 -1.73 -31.97 -10.55
CA ALA A 304 -2.40 -30.79 -11.10
C ALA A 304 -1.46 -29.82 -11.84
N ILE A 305 -0.18 -30.16 -11.98
CA ILE A 305 0.85 -29.24 -12.49
C ILE A 305 0.87 -29.28 -14.01
N TYR A 306 0.55 -28.14 -14.63
CA TYR A 306 0.61 -27.92 -16.07
C TYR A 306 1.96 -27.35 -16.51
N LYS A 307 2.55 -26.47 -15.68
CA LYS A 307 3.87 -25.88 -15.92
C LYS A 307 4.66 -25.92 -14.62
N MET A 308 5.90 -26.39 -14.70
CA MET A 308 6.84 -26.45 -13.58
C MET A 308 8.10 -25.66 -13.96
N ALA A 309 8.52 -24.72 -13.11
CA ALA A 309 9.77 -23.97 -13.30
C ALA A 309 10.61 -24.02 -12.03
N PHE A 310 11.88 -24.37 -12.18
CA PHE A 310 12.88 -24.32 -11.13
C PHE A 310 13.97 -23.33 -11.50
N SER A 311 14.33 -22.45 -10.57
CA SER A 311 15.47 -21.55 -10.70
C SER A 311 16.53 -21.92 -9.65
N PRO A 312 17.59 -22.65 -10.04
CA PRO A 312 18.73 -22.87 -9.16
C PRO A 312 19.61 -21.60 -9.11
N GLN A 313 19.92 -21.10 -7.90
CA GLN A 313 21.08 -20.22 -7.72
C GLN A 313 22.37 -20.98 -7.34
N VAL A 314 22.27 -22.28 -7.07
CA VAL A 314 23.43 -23.13 -6.74
C VAL A 314 24.08 -23.62 -8.04
N PRO A 315 25.43 -23.55 -8.19
CA PRO A 315 26.12 -24.04 -9.38
C PRO A 315 25.80 -25.51 -9.68
N SER A 316 25.75 -25.84 -10.97
CA SER A 316 24.90 -26.90 -11.55
C SER A 316 25.24 -28.36 -11.23
N THR A 317 26.23 -28.65 -10.40
CA THR A 317 26.82 -30.01 -10.27
C THR A 317 25.95 -31.05 -9.57
N SER A 318 24.89 -30.65 -8.86
CA SER A 318 24.08 -31.55 -8.02
C SER A 318 22.61 -31.72 -8.45
N LEU A 319 22.19 -31.19 -9.60
CA LEU A 319 20.82 -31.37 -10.12
C LEU A 319 20.63 -32.75 -10.78
N ARG A 320 20.67 -33.82 -9.98
CA ARG A 320 20.06 -35.09 -10.38
C ARG A 320 18.54 -34.95 -10.31
N CYS A 321 17.90 -34.67 -11.44
CA CYS A 321 16.44 -34.62 -11.56
C CYS A 321 15.80 -35.96 -11.16
N ILE A 322 15.15 -35.98 -10.00
CA ILE A 322 14.22 -37.04 -9.62
C ILE A 322 12.89 -36.75 -10.32
N LEU A 323 12.83 -37.12 -11.61
CA LEU A 323 11.61 -37.17 -12.43
C LEU A 323 11.34 -38.62 -12.86
N LEU A 324 11.28 -39.52 -11.89
CA LEU A 324 10.96 -40.94 -12.06
C LEU A 324 10.09 -41.46 -10.89
N SER A 325 8.81 -41.07 -10.90
CA SER A 325 7.68 -41.72 -10.19
C SER A 325 6.36 -41.03 -10.53
#